data_AF-A0A2E2HCE7-F1
#
_entry.id   AF-A0A2E2HCE7-F1
#
_cell.length_a   1.000
_cell.length_b   1.000
_cell.length_c   1.000
_cell.angle_alpha   90.00
_cell.angle_beta   90.00
_cell.angle_gamma   90.00
#
_symmetry.space_group_name_H-M   'P 1'
#
loop_
_entity.id
_entity.type
_entity.pdbx_description
1 polymer ?
#
loop_
_entity_poly.entity_id
_entity_poly.type
_entity_poly.pdbx_seq_one_letter_code
_entity_poly.pdbx_strand_id
1 'polypeptide(L)'
;MKVSESTEIGLPLKNLLGLLAAVAMSVWAYFGIIERLNNIETQGKLMVADVEKNTEFRIKWPRGEMGSLPADNEQFMLIEHIAGQVEQHTKQLEGGMHNKVNIEFLKEQVIKLQDDVEKLKDKVRESKNGN
;
A
#
# COMPACT_ATOMS: atom_id res chain seq x y z
N MET A 1 -34.10 -66.93 42.68
CA MET A 1 -32.65 -66.74 42.48
C MET A 1 -32.27 -65.48 43.27
N LYS A 2 -31.68 -65.64 44.46
CA LYS A 2 -31.27 -64.51 45.31
C LYS A 2 -29.98 -63.96 44.71
N VAL A 3 -30.02 -62.75 44.16
CA VAL A 3 -28.82 -62.03 43.74
C VAL A 3 -28.14 -61.53 45.01
N SER A 4 -26.98 -62.07 45.34
CA SER A 4 -26.16 -61.58 46.45
C SER A 4 -25.54 -60.24 46.08
N GLU A 5 -25.70 -59.21 46.92
CA GLU A 5 -25.00 -57.91 46.84
C GLU A 5 -23.49 -57.98 47.13
N SER A 6 -22.91 -59.19 47.16
CA SER A 6 -21.53 -59.46 47.56
C SER A 6 -20.75 -60.25 46.50
N THR A 7 -21.12 -60.16 45.23
CA THR A 7 -20.18 -60.55 44.18
C THR A 7 -19.13 -59.45 44.12
N GLU A 8 -18.10 -59.54 44.96
CA GLU A 8 -16.83 -58.88 44.67
C GLU A 8 -16.42 -59.39 43.28
N ILE A 9 -16.65 -58.56 42.27
CA ILE A 9 -16.15 -58.82 40.92
C ILE A 9 -14.63 -58.65 41.03
N GLY A 10 -13.97 -59.71 41.50
CA GLY A 10 -12.54 -59.81 41.70
C GLY A 10 -11.84 -59.89 40.35
N LEU A 11 -11.93 -58.82 39.55
CA LEU A 11 -11.11 -58.69 38.37
C LEU A 11 -9.67 -58.49 38.84
N PRO A 12 -8.70 -59.27 38.30
CA PRO A 12 -7.29 -59.05 38.58
C PRO A 12 -6.95 -57.58 38.31
N LEU A 13 -6.29 -56.91 39.27
CA LEU A 13 -5.96 -55.47 39.18
C LEU A 13 -5.27 -55.11 37.85
N LYS A 14 -4.47 -56.03 37.31
CA LYS A 14 -3.81 -55.91 36.00
C LYS A 14 -4.79 -55.81 34.83
N ASN A 15 -5.91 -56.54 34.86
CA ASN A 15 -6.93 -56.49 33.82
C ASN A 15 -7.71 -55.17 33.89
N LEU A 16 -7.99 -54.69 35.11
CA LEU A 16 -8.62 -53.39 35.32
C LEU A 16 -7.72 -52.24 34.82
N LEU A 17 -6.45 -52.25 35.19
CA LEU A 17 -5.47 -51.26 34.71
C LEU A 17 -5.27 -51.33 33.20
N GLY A 18 -5.24 -52.53 32.62
CA GLY A 18 -5.17 -52.72 31.17
C GLY A 18 -6.38 -52.12 30.45
N LEU A 19 -7.58 -52.32 30.98
CA LEU A 19 -8.81 -51.74 30.44
C LEU A 19 -8.79 -50.20 30.54
N LEU A 20 -8.40 -49.66 31.69
CA LEU A 20 -8.30 -48.21 31.88
C LEU A 20 -7.27 -47.57 30.94
N ALA A 21 -6.10 -48.19 30.78
CA ALA A 21 -5.08 -47.71 29.85
C ALA A 21 -5.56 -47.79 28.39
N ALA A 22 -6.25 -48.87 28.01
CA ALA A 22 -6.82 -49.01 26.67
C ALA A 22 -7.87 -47.94 26.37
N VAL A 23 -8.77 -47.66 27.33
CA VAL A 23 -9.78 -46.61 27.20
C VAL A 23 -9.12 -45.23 27.13
N ALA A 24 -8.15 -44.94 27.99
CA ALA A 24 -7.44 -43.66 27.98
C ALA A 24 -6.73 -43.39 26.65
N MET A 25 -6.01 -44.38 26.10
CA MET A 25 -5.36 -44.26 24.79
C MET A 25 -6.38 -44.12 23.66
N SER A 26 -7.51 -44.83 23.73
CA SER A 26 -8.57 -44.74 22.70
C SER A 26 -9.21 -43.36 22.67
N VAL A 27 -9.52 -42.80 23.84
CA VAL A 27 -10.10 -41.46 23.98
C VAL A 27 -9.11 -40.40 23.49
N TRP A 28 -7.84 -40.52 23.88
CA TRP A 28 -6.78 -39.60 23.42
C TRP A 28 -6.61 -39.64 21.90
N ALA A 29 -6.52 -40.83 21.30
CA ALA A 29 -6.39 -40.98 19.85
C ALA A 29 -7.61 -40.44 19.10
N TYR A 30 -8.82 -40.72 19.59
CA TYR A 30 -10.07 -40.23 19.01
C TYR A 30 -10.13 -38.70 18.97
N PHE A 31 -9.86 -38.05 20.10
CA PHE A 31 -9.86 -36.58 20.16
C PHE A 31 -8.74 -35.96 19.31
N GLY A 32 -7.54 -36.55 19.31
CA GLY A 32 -6.44 -36.06 18.46
C GLY A 32 -6.74 -36.15 16.96
N ILE A 33 -7.43 -37.22 16.52
CA ILE A 33 -7.88 -37.35 15.13
C ILE A 33 -8.96 -36.32 14.81
N ILE A 34 -9.96 -36.16 15.67
CA ILE A 34 -11.06 -35.22 15.44
C ILE A 34 -10.57 -33.78 15.40
N GLU A 35 -9.68 -33.38 16.30
CA GLU A 35 -9.12 -32.03 16.29
C GLU A 35 -8.40 -31.74 14.97
N ARG A 36 -7.57 -32.67 14.50
CA ARG A 36 -6.88 -32.54 13.21
C ARG A 36 -7.85 -32.48 12.04
N LEU A 37 -8.89 -33.32 12.05
CA LEU A 37 -9.90 -33.32 11.00
C LEU A 37 -10.66 -31.98 10.95
N ASN A 38 -11.07 -31.47 12.11
CA ASN A 38 -11.75 -30.17 12.21
C ASN A 38 -10.85 -29.04 11.70
N ASN A 39 -9.57 -29.03 12.07
CA ASN A 39 -8.62 -28.03 11.57
C ASN A 39 -8.47 -28.07 10.06
N ILE A 40 -8.34 -29.26 9.47
CA ILE A 40 -8.25 -29.45 8.01
C ILE A 40 -9.54 -28.99 7.33
N GLU A 41 -10.70 -29.33 7.89
CA GLU A 41 -12.00 -28.93 7.34
C GLU A 41 -12.18 -27.41 7.37
N THR A 42 -11.82 -26.76 8.48
CA THR A 42 -11.86 -25.30 8.60
C THR A 42 -10.89 -24.64 7.62
N GLN A 43 -9.66 -25.13 7.51
CA GLN A 43 -8.68 -24.62 6.54
C GLN A 43 -9.18 -24.80 5.09
N GLY A 44 -9.80 -25.93 4.77
CA GLY A 44 -10.41 -26.18 3.47
C GLY A 44 -11.52 -25.19 3.15
N LYS A 45 -12.43 -24.92 4.11
CA LYS A 45 -13.49 -23.92 3.95
C LYS A 45 -12.94 -22.52 3.74
N LEU A 46 -11.93 -22.13 4.51
CA LEU A 46 -11.26 -20.82 4.35
C LEU A 46 -10.59 -20.71 2.98
N MET A 47 -9.89 -21.75 2.53
CA MET A 47 -9.24 -21.76 1.21
C MET A 47 -10.26 -21.61 0.07
N VAL A 48 -11.39 -22.30 0.14
CA VAL A 48 -12.46 -22.17 -0.87
C VAL A 48 -13.03 -20.74 -0.87
N ALA A 49 -13.29 -20.18 0.31
CA ALA A 49 -13.78 -18.81 0.43
C ALA A 49 -12.76 -17.78 -0.12
N ASP A 50 -11.47 -17.99 0.11
CA ASP A 50 -10.41 -17.12 -0.42
C ASP A 50 -10.34 -17.19 -1.95
N VAL A 51 -10.45 -18.37 -2.53
CA VAL A 51 -10.48 -18.55 -4.00
C VAL A 51 -11.71 -17.89 -4.61
N GLU A 52 -12.88 -18.03 -3.97
CA GLU A 52 -14.12 -17.41 -4.43
C GLU A 52 -14.03 -15.89 -4.39
N LYS A 53 -13.62 -15.31 -3.25
CA LYS A 53 -13.40 -13.87 -3.10
C LYS A 53 -12.32 -13.34 -4.04
N ASN A 54 -11.24 -14.09 -4.27
CA ASN A 54 -10.21 -13.69 -5.23
C ASN A 54 -10.74 -13.68 -6.67
N THR A 55 -11.53 -14.69 -7.03
CA THR A 55 -12.17 -14.77 -8.35
C THR A 55 -13.16 -13.63 -8.54
N GLU A 56 -13.99 -13.36 -7.53
CA GLU A 56 -14.89 -12.22 -7.52
C GLU A 56 -14.13 -10.90 -7.66
N PHE A 57 -13.03 -10.74 -6.90
CA PHE A 57 -12.19 -9.55 -6.98
C PHE A 57 -11.66 -9.35 -8.39
N ARG A 58 -11.01 -10.37 -8.96
CA ARG A 58 -10.39 -10.31 -10.29
C ARG A 58 -11.40 -10.01 -11.40
N ILE A 59 -12.65 -10.45 -11.26
CA ILE A 59 -13.70 -10.23 -12.27
C ILE A 59 -14.36 -8.86 -12.08
N LYS A 60 -14.77 -8.52 -10.85
CA LYS A 60 -15.55 -7.31 -10.59
C LYS A 60 -14.70 -6.05 -10.53
N TRP A 61 -13.45 -6.15 -10.08
CA TRP A 61 -12.55 -5.00 -9.94
C TRP A 61 -12.30 -4.25 -11.25
N PRO A 62 -11.83 -4.90 -12.33
CA PRO A 62 -11.58 -4.19 -13.60
C PRO A 62 -12.88 -3.70 -14.25
N ARG A 63 -14.02 -4.26 -13.85
CA ARG A 63 -15.36 -3.90 -14.36
C ARG A 63 -16.02 -2.77 -13.57
N GLY A 64 -15.41 -2.32 -12.45
CA GLY A 64 -15.97 -1.28 -11.59
C GLY A 64 -17.22 -1.70 -10.79
N GLU A 65 -17.55 -2.99 -10.76
CA GLU A 65 -18.76 -3.50 -10.07
C GLU A 65 -18.59 -3.62 -8.55
N MET A 66 -17.38 -3.41 -8.05
CA MET A 66 -17.04 -3.51 -6.63
C MET A 66 -17.13 -2.16 -5.89
N GLY A 67 -17.48 -1.08 -6.60
CA GLY A 67 -17.40 0.29 -6.08
C GLY A 67 -15.95 0.74 -5.93
N SER A 68 -15.72 1.79 -5.13
CA SER A 68 -14.37 2.24 -4.78
C SER A 68 -13.92 1.54 -3.50
N LEU A 69 -12.83 0.77 -3.58
CA LEU A 69 -12.22 0.25 -2.36
C LEU A 69 -11.65 1.43 -1.55
N PRO A 70 -11.57 1.33 -0.22
CA PRO A 70 -10.98 2.39 0.61
C PRO A 70 -9.59 2.82 0.14
N ALA A 71 -8.77 1.86 -0.28
CA ALA A 71 -7.44 2.11 -0.83
C ALA A 71 -7.48 2.90 -2.15
N ASP A 72 -8.52 2.75 -2.97
CA ASP A 72 -8.68 3.57 -4.19
C ASP A 72 -8.99 5.00 -3.84
N ASN A 73 -9.87 5.24 -2.85
CA ASN A 73 -10.20 6.59 -2.45
C ASN A 73 -8.95 7.33 -1.96
N GLU A 74 -8.08 6.66 -1.20
CA GLU A 74 -6.79 7.20 -0.80
C GLU A 74 -5.87 7.46 -2.01
N GLN A 75 -5.77 6.52 -2.94
CA GLN A 75 -5.00 6.69 -4.17
C GLN A 75 -5.52 7.85 -5.02
N PHE A 76 -6.83 8.01 -5.17
CA PHE A 76 -7.44 9.13 -5.88
C PHE A 76 -7.12 10.47 -5.22
N MET A 77 -7.15 10.55 -3.87
CA MET A 77 -6.73 11.76 -3.16
C MET A 77 -5.25 12.09 -3.40
N LEU A 78 -4.37 11.09 -3.41
CA LEU A 78 -2.95 11.28 -3.70
C LEU A 78 -2.72 11.71 -5.16
N ILE A 79 -3.44 11.12 -6.11
CA ILE A 79 -3.37 11.49 -7.53
C ILE A 79 -3.83 12.94 -7.71
N GLU A 80 -4.94 13.34 -7.09
CA GLU A 80 -5.44 14.72 -7.15
C GLU A 80 -4.43 15.70 -6.56
N HIS A 81 -3.81 15.36 -5.42
CA HIS A 81 -2.76 16.17 -4.83
C HIS A 81 -1.55 16.34 -5.76
N ILE A 82 -1.08 15.25 -6.37
CA ILE A 82 0.04 15.27 -7.32
C ILE A 82 -0.32 16.07 -8.57
N ALA A 83 -1.53 15.92 -9.11
CA ALA A 83 -2.01 16.69 -10.26
C ALA A 83 -1.96 18.19 -9.98
N GLY A 84 -2.43 18.63 -8.80
CA GLY A 84 -2.33 20.01 -8.36
C GLY A 84 -0.89 20.51 -8.24
N GLN A 85 0.03 19.68 -7.73
CA GLN A 85 1.46 20.04 -7.67
C GLN A 85 2.06 20.18 -9.08
N VAL A 86 1.74 19.28 -10.01
CA VAL A 86 2.21 19.35 -11.40
C VAL A 86 1.72 20.62 -12.08
N GLU A 87 0.47 21.02 -11.85
CA GLU A 87 -0.07 22.27 -12.38
C GLU A 87 0.68 23.50 -11.83
N GLN A 88 0.94 23.53 -10.52
CA GLN A 88 1.72 24.60 -9.89
C GLN A 88 3.14 24.69 -10.45
N HIS A 89 3.82 23.54 -10.62
CA HIS A 89 5.14 23.48 -11.23
C HIS A 89 5.13 23.95 -12.68
N THR A 90 4.09 23.61 -13.45
CA THR A 90 3.93 24.07 -14.84
C THR A 90 3.81 25.60 -14.89
N LYS A 91 2.99 26.20 -14.03
CA LYS A 91 2.87 27.67 -13.91
C LYS A 91 4.19 28.35 -13.53
N GLN A 92 4.97 27.75 -12.64
CA GLN A 92 6.29 28.26 -12.26
C GLN A 92 7.29 28.18 -13.43
N LEU A 93 7.26 27.10 -14.21
CA LEU A 93 8.11 26.95 -15.40
C LEU A 93 7.78 28.00 -16.47
N GLU A 94 6.51 28.23 -16.76
CA GLU A 94 6.06 29.27 -17.68
C GLU A 94 6.50 30.67 -17.22
N GLY A 95 6.31 30.99 -15.93
CA GLY A 95 6.79 32.24 -15.34
C GLY A 95 8.31 32.40 -15.41
N GLY A 96 9.06 31.32 -15.17
CA GLY A 96 10.52 31.29 -15.28
C GLY A 96 11.01 31.55 -16.70
N MET A 97 10.30 31.03 -17.72
CA MET A 97 10.62 31.28 -19.13
C MET A 97 10.42 32.75 -19.50
N HIS A 98 9.31 33.38 -19.08
CA HIS A 98 9.09 34.81 -19.31
C HIS A 98 10.13 35.68 -18.61
N ASN A 99 10.50 35.34 -17.37
CA ASN A 99 11.57 36.03 -16.66
C ASN A 99 12.90 35.92 -17.41
N LYS A 100 13.24 34.73 -17.93
CA LYS A 100 14.47 34.54 -18.72
C LYS A 100 14.51 35.44 -19.95
N VAL A 101 13.43 35.46 -20.76
CA VAL A 101 13.35 36.30 -21.97
C VAL A 101 13.44 37.79 -21.61
N ASN A 102 12.75 38.22 -20.56
CA ASN A 102 12.80 39.61 -20.10
C ASN A 102 14.20 40.00 -19.63
N ILE A 103 14.91 39.12 -18.92
CA ILE A 103 16.29 39.35 -18.48
C ILE A 103 17.23 39.44 -19.69
N GLU A 104 17.09 38.56 -20.68
CA GLU A 104 17.87 38.62 -21.93
C GLU A 104 17.64 39.93 -22.68
N PHE A 105 16.38 40.37 -22.80
CA PHE A 105 16.03 41.66 -23.41
C PHE A 105 16.58 42.87 -22.65
N LEU A 106 16.47 42.88 -21.32
CA LEU A 106 17.04 43.93 -20.48
C LEU A 106 18.57 43.98 -20.60
N LYS A 107 19.22 42.83 -20.67
CA LYS A 107 20.67 42.73 -20.88
C LYS A 107 21.08 43.38 -22.21
N GLU A 108 20.37 43.11 -23.31
CA GLU A 108 20.65 43.76 -24.59
C GLU A 108 20.46 45.28 -24.54
N GLN A 109 19.39 45.76 -23.90
CA GLN A 109 19.16 47.19 -23.74
C GLN A 109 20.26 47.87 -22.91
N VAL A 110 20.73 47.22 -21.85
CA VAL A 110 21.85 47.71 -21.05
C VAL A 110 23.13 47.81 -21.89
N ILE A 111 23.41 46.83 -22.75
CA ILE A 111 24.57 46.89 -23.67
C ILE A 111 24.46 48.08 -24.62
N LYS A 112 23.28 48.31 -25.22
CA LYS A 112 23.05 49.48 -26.10
C LYS A 112 23.22 50.80 -25.36
N LEU A 113 22.68 50.91 -24.14
CA LEU A 113 22.85 52.09 -23.30
C LEU A 113 24.31 52.35 -22.95
N GLN A 114 25.10 51.31 -22.67
CA GLN A 114 26.53 51.46 -22.44
C GLN A 114 27.26 52.00 -23.67
N ASP A 115 26.95 51.47 -24.85
CA ASP A 115 27.52 51.94 -26.13
C ASP A 115 27.14 53.39 -26.44
N ASP A 116 25.89 53.78 -26.21
CA ASP A 116 25.44 55.16 -26.38
C ASP A 116 26.08 56.13 -25.39
N VAL A 117 26.28 55.69 -24.14
CA VAL A 117 27.03 56.47 -23.13
C VAL A 117 28.50 56.64 -23.55
N GLU A 118 29.13 55.62 -24.11
CA GLU A 118 30.50 55.70 -24.64
C GLU A 118 30.59 56.72 -25.77
N LYS A 119 29.68 56.67 -26.76
CA LYS A 119 29.60 57.64 -27.85
C LYS A 119 29.35 59.07 -27.36
N LEU A 120 28.50 59.26 -26.35
CA LEU A 120 28.26 60.58 -25.75
C LEU A 120 29.51 61.11 -25.04
N LYS A 121 30.22 60.25 -24.31
CA LYS A 121 31.48 60.59 -23.64
C LYS A 121 32.54 61.01 -24.66
N ASP A 122 32.65 60.32 -25.79
CA ASP A 122 33.61 60.67 -26.84
C ASP A 122 33.25 62.00 -27.52
N LYS A 123 31.97 62.22 -27.85
CA LYS A 123 31.50 63.53 -28.36
C LYS A 123 31.78 64.69 -27.39
N VAL A 124 31.58 64.47 -26.08
CA VAL A 124 31.90 65.49 -25.06
C VAL A 124 33.40 65.75 -24.98
N ARG A 125 34.25 64.73 -25.16
CA ARG A 125 35.71 64.90 -25.21
C ARG A 125 36.15 65.69 -26.44
N GLU A 126 35.60 65.38 -27.62
CA GLU A 126 35.87 66.12 -28.85
C GLU A 126 35.43 67.59 -28.72
N SER A 127 34.23 67.84 -28.16
CA SER A 127 33.72 69.20 -27.96
C SER A 127 34.53 70.02 -26.96
N LYS A 128 35.22 69.40 -25.99
CA LYS A 128 36.08 70.11 -25.02
C LYS A 128 37.47 70.44 -25.56
N ASN A 129 37.93 69.76 -26.60
CA ASN A 129 39.23 70.02 -27.24
C ASN A 129 39.16 71.04 -28.39
N GLY A 130 37.97 71.58 -28.68
CA GLY A 130 37.71 72.54 -29.76
C GLY A 130 37.62 74.01 -29.35
N ASN A 131 37.98 74.37 -28.11
CA ASN A 131 38.12 75.75 -27.64
C ASN A 131 39.57 76.05 -27.29
#